data_AF-A0A521NLK9-F1
#
_entry.id   AF-A0A521NLK9-F1
#
_cell.length_a   1.000
_cell.length_b   1.000
_cell.length_c   1.000
_cell.angle_alpha   90.00
_cell.angle_beta   90.00
_cell.angle_gamma   90.00
#
_symmetry.space_group_name_H-M   'P 1'
#
loop_
_entity.id
_entity.type
_entity.pdbx_description
1 polymer ?
#
loop_
_entity_poly.entity_id
_entity_poly.type
_entity_poly.pdbx_seq_one_letter_code
_entity_poly.pdbx_strand_id
1 'polypeptide(L)'
;MSADELRAALPSAERVARPQRLAGGLLGSWHGTPQALAGLMFEPTFFFADAQLRRVEYAASAQGLPDGGGAAFAELLQWGRGAFGAELAANDPGSAYAAWSSGEMDVYVQRVGDPRRASVRLVYKQRQLRDGSEL
;
A
#
# COMPACT_ATOMS: atom_id res chain seq x y z
N MET A 1 -13.31 -3.45 -10.16
CA MET A 1 -13.53 -2.00 -10.04
C MET A 1 -12.76 -1.30 -11.16
N SER A 2 -13.47 -0.68 -12.11
CA SER A 2 -12.90 0.13 -13.19
C SER A 2 -12.55 1.55 -12.71
N ALA A 3 -11.92 2.36 -13.57
CA ALA A 3 -11.61 3.75 -13.25
C ALA A 3 -12.88 4.61 -13.12
N ASP A 4 -13.94 4.32 -13.89
CA ASP A 4 -15.20 5.02 -13.78
C ASP A 4 -15.94 4.67 -12.49
N GLU A 5 -15.90 3.38 -12.10
CA GLU A 5 -16.43 2.93 -10.81
C GLU A 5 -15.65 3.54 -9.64
N LEU A 6 -14.32 3.64 -9.74
CA LEU A 6 -13.50 4.34 -8.75
C LEU A 6 -13.93 5.81 -8.61
N ARG A 7 -14.10 6.52 -9.71
CA ARG A 7 -14.52 7.94 -9.70
C ARG A 7 -15.92 8.11 -9.15
N ALA A 8 -16.83 7.18 -9.41
CA ALA A 8 -18.16 7.19 -8.83
C ALA A 8 -18.13 6.97 -7.31
N ALA A 9 -17.28 6.04 -6.83
CA ALA A 9 -17.13 5.73 -5.41
C ALA A 9 -16.34 6.80 -4.65
N LEU A 10 -15.38 7.45 -5.31
CA LEU A 10 -14.50 8.49 -4.76
C LEU A 10 -14.50 9.72 -5.69
N PRO A 11 -15.53 10.58 -5.61
CA PRO A 11 -15.62 11.75 -6.48
C PRO A 11 -14.45 12.74 -6.32
N SER A 12 -13.77 12.73 -5.17
CA SER A 12 -12.58 13.55 -4.92
C SER A 12 -11.28 12.94 -5.44
N ALA A 13 -11.32 11.76 -6.09
CA ALA A 13 -10.14 11.17 -6.68
C ALA A 13 -9.66 11.96 -7.89
N GLU A 14 -8.37 12.26 -7.94
CA GLU A 14 -7.75 13.07 -8.99
C GLU A 14 -6.86 12.21 -9.89
N ARG A 15 -6.80 12.54 -11.19
CA ARG A 15 -5.87 11.87 -12.10
C ARG A 15 -4.44 12.32 -11.84
N VAL A 16 -3.51 11.37 -11.84
CA VAL A 16 -2.08 11.64 -11.71
C VAL A 16 -1.53 12.12 -13.05
N ALA A 17 -0.93 13.31 -13.07
CA ALA A 17 -0.35 13.90 -14.28
C ALA A 17 0.82 13.07 -14.86
N ARG A 18 1.61 12.43 -13.99
CA ARG A 18 2.71 11.53 -14.36
C ARG A 18 2.52 10.17 -13.69
N PRO A 19 1.72 9.27 -14.28
CA PRO A 19 1.42 7.98 -13.67
C PRO A 19 2.67 7.13 -13.44
N GLN A 20 2.75 6.50 -12.26
CA GLN A 20 3.81 5.56 -11.94
C GLN A 20 3.49 4.18 -12.54
N ARG A 21 4.47 3.53 -13.16
CA ARG A 21 4.37 2.13 -13.59
C ARG A 21 5.09 1.22 -12.60
N LEU A 22 4.43 0.14 -12.21
CA LEU A 22 5.03 -0.94 -11.43
C LEU A 22 5.06 -2.23 -12.28
N ALA A 23 5.72 -3.26 -11.75
CA ALA A 23 5.72 -4.60 -12.37
C ALA A 23 4.30 -5.15 -12.54
N GLY A 24 4.12 -6.07 -13.49
CA GLY A 24 2.82 -6.68 -13.78
C GLY A 24 1.82 -5.74 -14.48
N GLY A 25 2.32 -4.71 -15.18
CA GLY A 25 1.48 -3.78 -15.97
C GLY A 25 0.71 -2.75 -15.15
N LEU A 26 0.93 -2.68 -13.83
CA LEU A 26 0.24 -1.76 -12.93
C LEU A 26 0.56 -0.30 -13.24
N LEU A 27 -0.50 0.50 -13.38
CA LEU A 27 -0.43 1.94 -13.64
C LEU A 27 -1.13 2.72 -12.52
N GLY A 28 -0.35 3.41 -11.68
CA GLY A 28 -0.83 4.32 -10.64
C GLY A 28 -1.29 5.63 -11.26
N SER A 29 -2.58 5.70 -11.61
CA SER A 29 -3.13 6.76 -12.45
C SER A 29 -4.11 7.69 -11.71
N TRP A 30 -4.43 7.37 -10.46
CA TRP A 30 -5.33 8.16 -9.63
C TRP A 30 -4.82 8.31 -8.21
N HIS A 31 -5.02 9.49 -7.61
CA HIS A 31 -4.80 9.78 -6.20
C HIS A 31 -6.14 9.99 -5.50
N GLY A 32 -6.23 9.57 -4.24
CA GLY A 32 -7.33 9.96 -3.37
C GLY A 32 -6.93 11.08 -2.42
N THR A 33 -7.87 11.53 -1.61
CA THR A 33 -7.62 12.54 -0.58
C THR A 33 -6.62 12.02 0.46
N PRO A 34 -5.59 12.80 0.84
CA PRO A 34 -4.68 12.44 1.92
C PRO A 34 -5.42 12.16 3.23
N GLN A 35 -4.95 11.16 3.99
CA GLN A 35 -5.61 10.69 5.21
C GLN A 35 -4.64 10.69 6.38
N ALA A 36 -5.12 11.18 7.53
CA ALA A 36 -4.40 11.08 8.80
C ALA A 36 -4.52 9.66 9.35
N LEU A 37 -3.40 8.94 9.42
CA LEU A 37 -3.34 7.57 9.94
C LEU A 37 -2.00 7.35 10.63
N ALA A 38 -2.01 6.70 11.80
CA ALA A 38 -0.80 6.36 12.53
C ALA A 38 0.18 7.53 12.74
N GLY A 39 -0.38 8.73 13.00
CA GLY A 39 0.39 9.95 13.19
C GLY A 39 1.01 10.57 11.92
N LEU A 40 0.77 10.00 10.73
CA LEU A 40 1.29 10.51 9.45
C LEU A 40 0.16 10.85 8.46
N MET A 41 0.48 11.68 7.47
CA MET A 41 -0.40 11.89 6.31
C MET A 41 -0.07 10.87 5.23
N PHE A 42 -1.00 9.95 4.98
CA PHE A 42 -0.90 8.96 3.92
C PHE A 42 -1.60 9.44 2.66
N GLU A 43 -0.90 9.36 1.53
CA GLU A 43 -1.41 9.65 0.20
C GLU A 43 -1.79 8.33 -0.50
N PRO A 44 -3.09 8.12 -0.80
CA PRO A 44 -3.53 6.93 -1.52
C PRO A 44 -3.32 7.07 -3.04
N THR A 45 -2.70 6.07 -3.65
CA THR A 45 -2.58 5.91 -5.10
C THR A 45 -3.27 4.61 -5.54
N PHE A 46 -4.11 4.70 -6.58
CA PHE A 46 -4.86 3.58 -7.14
C PHE A 46 -4.19 3.07 -8.42
N PHE A 47 -3.80 1.80 -8.43
CA PHE A 47 -3.08 1.14 -9.50
C PHE A 47 -3.97 0.18 -10.27
N PHE A 48 -4.01 0.37 -11.59
CA PHE A 48 -4.83 -0.41 -12.51
C PHE A 48 -3.99 -1.32 -13.40
N ALA A 49 -4.49 -2.51 -13.69
CA ALA A 49 -4.02 -3.38 -14.78
C ALA A 49 -5.25 -4.02 -15.45
N ASP A 50 -5.21 -4.16 -16.77
CA ASP A 50 -6.35 -4.65 -17.58
C ASP A 50 -7.65 -3.87 -17.31
N ALA A 51 -7.53 -2.55 -17.18
CA ALA A 51 -8.61 -1.63 -16.82
C ALA A 51 -9.31 -1.90 -15.48
N GLN A 52 -8.73 -2.75 -14.62
CA GLN A 52 -9.26 -3.09 -13.30
C GLN A 52 -8.31 -2.61 -12.20
N LEU A 53 -8.87 -2.10 -11.11
CA LEU A 53 -8.13 -1.79 -9.88
C LEU A 53 -7.55 -3.08 -9.32
N ARG A 54 -6.22 -3.14 -9.20
CA ARG A 54 -5.51 -4.32 -8.69
C ARG A 54 -4.77 -4.04 -7.41
N ARG A 55 -4.46 -2.78 -7.12
CA ARG A 55 -3.66 -2.38 -5.97
C ARG A 55 -3.98 -0.97 -5.53
N VAL A 56 -4.00 -0.76 -4.22
CA VAL A 56 -4.03 0.55 -3.58
C VAL A 56 -2.80 0.65 -2.69
N GLU A 57 -2.04 1.72 -2.86
CA GLU A 57 -0.95 2.05 -1.95
C GLU A 57 -1.31 3.31 -1.18
N TYR A 58 -1.14 3.27 0.13
CA TYR A 58 -1.11 4.43 0.99
C TYR A 58 0.36 4.67 1.34
N ALA A 59 0.92 5.80 0.94
CA ALA A 59 2.32 6.13 1.23
C ALA A 59 2.40 7.41 2.07
N ALA A 60 3.26 7.39 3.10
CA ALA A 60 3.57 8.55 3.91
C ALA A 60 5.08 8.75 3.97
N SER A 61 5.52 10.01 3.83
CA SER A 61 6.88 10.40 4.18
C SER A 61 7.04 10.38 5.70
N ALA A 62 8.14 9.79 6.16
CA ALA A 62 8.61 9.87 7.55
C ALA A 62 9.97 10.59 7.63
N GLN A 63 10.35 11.29 6.56
CA GLN A 63 11.61 12.03 6.49
C GLN A 63 11.64 13.14 7.54
N GLY A 64 12.75 13.25 8.26
CA GLY A 64 12.93 14.23 9.33
C GLY A 64 12.32 13.81 10.68
N LEU A 65 11.60 12.70 10.76
CA LEU A 65 11.15 12.14 12.03
C LEU A 65 12.30 11.40 12.74
N PRO A 66 12.51 11.59 14.06
CA PRO A 66 13.60 10.97 14.80
C PRO A 66 13.61 9.43 14.74
N ASP A 67 12.42 8.81 14.62
CA ASP A 67 12.25 7.36 14.59
C ASP A 67 12.14 6.80 13.15
N GLY A 68 12.23 7.66 12.13
CA GLY A 68 12.05 7.29 10.73
C GLY A 68 10.72 6.59 10.44
N GLY A 69 9.66 6.93 11.17
CA GLY A 69 8.32 6.34 11.01
C GLY A 69 8.13 5.03 11.78
N GLY A 70 9.01 4.73 12.74
CA GLY A 70 8.92 3.53 13.58
C GLY A 70 7.61 3.41 14.36
N ALA A 71 7.14 4.50 14.96
CA ALA A 71 5.88 4.56 15.69
C ALA A 71 4.68 4.29 14.77
N ALA A 72 4.65 4.93 13.61
CA ALA A 72 3.58 4.74 12.62
C ALA A 72 3.53 3.28 12.12
N PHE A 73 4.70 2.69 11.84
CA PHE A 73 4.78 1.28 11.46
C PHE A 73 4.27 0.35 12.58
N ALA A 74 4.63 0.62 13.85
CA ALA A 74 4.19 -0.19 14.98
C ALA A 74 2.67 -0.13 15.20
N GLU A 75 2.07 1.06 15.04
CA GLU A 75 0.62 1.23 15.12
C GLU A 75 -0.10 0.49 13.98
N LEU A 76 0.39 0.60 12.74
CA LEU A 76 -0.15 -0.14 11.60
C LEU A 76 0.03 -1.65 11.75
N LEU A 77 1.13 -2.10 12.35
CA LEU A 77 1.35 -3.50 12.66
C LEU A 77 0.30 -4.01 13.66
N GLN A 78 0.06 -3.26 14.75
CA GLN A 78 -0.96 -3.61 15.74
C GLN A 78 -2.37 -3.62 15.14
N TRP A 79 -2.70 -2.61 14.31
CA TRP A 79 -3.96 -2.57 13.57
C TRP A 79 -4.11 -3.80 12.65
N GLY A 80 -3.07 -4.12 11.87
CA GLY A 80 -3.08 -5.27 10.96
C GLY A 80 -3.30 -6.59 11.69
N ARG A 81 -2.69 -6.75 12.89
CA ARG A 81 -2.95 -7.90 13.77
C ARG A 81 -4.40 -8.00 14.20
N GLY A 82 -5.02 -6.88 14.58
CA GLY A 82 -6.42 -6.84 14.95
C GLY A 82 -7.36 -7.12 13.77
N ALA A 83 -7.00 -6.67 12.57
CA ALA A 83 -7.84 -6.78 11.38
C ALA A 83 -7.70 -8.14 10.66
N PHE A 84 -6.50 -8.73 10.65
CA PHE A 84 -6.18 -9.89 9.80
C PHE A 84 -5.52 -11.06 10.55
N GLY A 85 -5.22 -10.92 11.84
CA GLY A 85 -4.53 -11.94 12.63
C GLY A 85 -3.00 -11.87 12.53
N ALA A 86 -2.32 -13.00 12.75
CA ALA A 86 -0.85 -13.04 12.76
C ALA A 86 -0.24 -12.77 11.37
N GLU A 87 0.92 -12.14 11.33
CA GLU A 87 1.63 -11.83 10.07
C GLU A 87 2.19 -13.08 9.38
N LEU A 88 2.18 -13.05 8.05
CA LEU A 88 2.87 -13.98 7.17
C LEU A 88 4.30 -13.46 6.92
N ALA A 89 5.26 -13.97 7.69
CA ALA A 89 6.69 -13.65 7.67
C ALA A 89 7.05 -12.18 7.99
N ALA A 90 7.89 -12.01 9.01
CA ALA A 90 8.39 -10.71 9.45
C ALA A 90 9.92 -10.72 9.52
N ASN A 91 10.52 -9.71 8.89
CA ASN A 91 11.89 -9.19 9.04
C ASN A 91 12.96 -9.69 8.06
N ASP A 92 13.45 -8.74 7.25
CA ASP A 92 14.80 -8.69 6.70
C ASP A 92 15.60 -7.60 7.44
N PRO A 93 16.92 -7.76 7.67
CA PRO A 93 17.75 -6.69 8.24
C PRO A 93 17.77 -5.45 7.32
N GLY A 94 17.20 -4.33 7.77
CA GLY A 94 17.23 -3.03 7.07
C GLY A 94 15.90 -2.54 6.50
N SER A 95 14.86 -3.38 6.46
CA SER A 95 13.48 -2.94 6.20
C SER A 95 12.50 -3.67 7.10
N ALA A 96 11.60 -2.94 7.75
CA ALA A 96 10.54 -3.58 8.53
C ALA A 96 9.37 -3.87 7.60
N TYR A 97 8.90 -5.12 7.62
CA TYR A 97 7.84 -5.59 6.73
C TYR A 97 6.95 -6.57 7.49
N ALA A 98 5.65 -6.43 7.26
CA ALA A 98 4.64 -7.35 7.76
C ALA A 98 3.55 -7.50 6.70
N ALA A 99 3.09 -8.72 6.48
CA ALA A 99 2.06 -9.02 5.50
C ALA A 99 0.97 -9.92 6.06
N TRP A 100 -0.19 -9.83 5.45
CA TRP A 100 -1.36 -10.64 5.74
C TRP A 100 -2.05 -11.05 4.45
N SER A 101 -2.95 -11.99 4.58
CA SER A 101 -3.82 -12.48 3.53
C SER A 101 -5.25 -12.45 4.04
N SER A 102 -6.16 -11.86 3.28
CA SER A 102 -7.59 -11.79 3.60
C SER A 102 -8.41 -12.04 2.35
N GLY A 103 -9.03 -13.23 2.25
CA GLY A 103 -9.70 -13.69 1.04
C GLY A 103 -8.78 -13.62 -0.18
N GLU A 104 -9.24 -12.90 -1.21
CA GLU A 104 -8.55 -12.66 -2.48
C GLU A 104 -7.58 -11.47 -2.44
N MET A 105 -7.21 -10.98 -1.26
CA MET A 105 -6.30 -9.85 -1.09
C MET A 105 -5.10 -10.21 -0.24
N ASP A 106 -3.95 -9.66 -0.62
CA ASP A 106 -2.80 -9.56 0.25
C ASP A 106 -2.70 -8.11 0.74
N VAL A 107 -2.40 -7.96 2.03
CA VAL A 107 -2.20 -6.66 2.68
C VAL A 107 -0.78 -6.65 3.24
N TYR A 108 -0.06 -5.55 3.11
CA TYR A 108 1.23 -5.43 3.79
C TYR A 108 1.55 -4.01 4.21
N VAL A 109 2.38 -3.93 5.25
CA VAL A 109 2.98 -2.69 5.72
C VAL A 109 4.48 -2.78 5.57
N GLN A 110 5.10 -1.69 5.12
CA GLN A 110 6.54 -1.59 4.95
C GLN A 110 7.03 -0.28 5.53
N ARG A 111 8.17 -0.32 6.22
CA ARG A 111 8.93 0.86 6.61
C ARG A 111 10.32 0.82 5.98
N VAL A 112 10.67 1.93 5.33
CA VAL A 112 12.05 2.22 4.92
C VAL A 112 12.62 3.17 5.96
N GLY A 113 13.71 2.76 6.64
CA GLY A 113 14.33 3.52 7.73
C GLY A 113 15.50 4.42 7.32
N ASP A 114 15.84 4.51 6.03
CA ASP A 114 16.89 5.40 5.53
C ASP A 114 16.54 6.86 5.84
N PRO A 115 17.36 7.63 6.60
CA PRO A 115 17.06 9.01 6.96
C PRO A 115 16.75 9.95 5.77
N ARG A 116 17.27 9.66 4.57
CA ARG A 116 17.01 10.47 3.37
C ARG A 116 15.72 10.11 2.65
N ARG A 117 15.17 8.93 2.93
CA ARG A 117 14.03 8.34 2.20
C ARG A 117 13.04 7.65 3.15
N ALA A 118 13.03 8.06 4.42
CA ALA A 118 12.26 7.41 5.44
C ALA A 118 10.78 7.49 5.08
N SER A 119 10.11 6.35 5.07
CA SER A 119 8.72 6.27 4.63
C SER A 119 8.04 5.05 5.21
N VAL A 120 6.72 5.16 5.33
CA VAL A 120 5.83 4.07 5.72
C VAL A 120 4.81 3.88 4.60
N ARG A 121 4.54 2.62 4.27
CA ARG A 121 3.58 2.25 3.23
C ARG A 121 2.64 1.18 3.74
N LEU A 122 1.35 1.36 3.51
CA LEU A 122 0.32 0.34 3.64
C LEU A 122 -0.18 0.01 2.23
N VAL A 123 -0.28 -1.27 1.90
CA VAL A 123 -0.66 -1.72 0.57
C VAL A 123 -1.74 -2.77 0.66
N TYR A 124 -2.76 -2.62 -0.19
CA TYR A 124 -3.73 -3.65 -0.50
C TYR A 124 -3.50 -4.07 -1.95
N LYS A 125 -3.32 -5.36 -2.22
CA LYS A 125 -3.24 -5.88 -3.58
C LYS A 125 -4.16 -7.08 -3.75
N GLN A 126 -4.84 -7.15 -4.88
CA GLN A 126 -5.57 -8.36 -5.25
C GLN A 126 -4.56 -9.48 -5.47
N ARG A 127 -4.82 -10.65 -4.89
CA ARG A 127 -3.99 -11.84 -5.08
C ARG A 127 -4.13 -12.28 -6.54
N GLN A 128 -3.00 -12.40 -7.22
CA GLN A 128 -2.95 -13.10 -8.49
C GLN A 128 -2.68 -14.56 -8.17
N LEU A 129 -3.71 -15.40 -8.24
CA LEU A 129 -3.52 -16.84 -8.27
C LEU A 129 -2.75 -17.12 -9.58
N ARG A 130 -1.51 -17.57 -9.46
CA ARG A 130 -0.86 -18.23 -10.59
C ARG A 130 -1.57 -19.57 -10.72
N ASP A 131 -2.32 -19.76 -11.81
CA ASP A 131 -2.77 -21.10 -12.18
C ASP A 131 -1.52 -21.98 -12.28
N GLY A 132 -1.45 -23.03 -11.48
CA GLY A 132 -0.34 -24.00 -11.44
C GLY A 132 -0.25 -24.89 -12.69
N SER A 133 -0.80 -24.43 -13.82
CA SER A 133 -0.89 -25.17 -15.07
C SER A 133 0.37 -25.05 -15.94
N GLU A 134 1.40 -24.36 -15.46
CA GLU A 134 2.71 -24.26 -16.11
C GLU A 134 3.80 -24.91 -15.25
N LEU A 135 3.79 -26.25 -15.22
CA LEU A 135 4.95 -27.08 -14.89
C LEU A 135 5.10 -28.18 -15.94
#